data_AF-A0A2H5F353-F1
#
_entry.id   AF-A0A2H5F353-F1
#
_cell.length_a   1.000
_cell.length_b   1.000
_cell.length_c   1.000
_cell.angle_alpha   90.00
_cell.angle_beta   90.00
_cell.angle_gamma   90.00
#
_symmetry.space_group_name_H-M   'P 1'
#
loop_
_entity.id
_entity.type
_entity.pdbx_description
1 polymer ?
#
loop_
_entity_poly.entity_id
_entity_poly.type
_entity_poly.pdbx_seq_one_letter_code
_entity_poly.pdbx_strand_id
1 'polypeptide(L)'
;MSAYQKEWRQTLLYGALYVLMAHTGLFAWLLGTDNDLRLFGFPLHYAVALVLGSLGVLIVSIFWNRSADRLEDEIEAENRLATQPAGSIAK
;
A
#
# COMPACT_ATOMS: atom_id res chain seq x y z
N MET A 1 -1.34 14.96 -15.03
CA MET A 1 -1.82 15.17 -13.64
C MET A 1 -0.67 15.77 -12.88
N SER A 2 -0.90 16.85 -12.13
CA SER A 2 0.14 17.40 -11.26
C SER A 2 0.58 16.35 -10.25
N ALA A 3 1.83 16.42 -9.78
CA ALA A 3 2.34 15.46 -8.80
C ALA A 3 1.47 15.44 -7.52
N TYR A 4 0.94 16.60 -7.11
CA TYR A 4 -0.02 16.69 -6.01
C TYR A 4 -1.31 15.88 -6.23
N GLN A 5 -1.84 15.85 -7.48
CA GLN A 5 -3.00 15.01 -7.80
C GLN A 5 -2.68 13.51 -7.75
N LYS A 6 -1.44 13.14 -8.05
CA LYS A 6 -1.00 11.74 -7.94
C LYS A 6 -0.84 11.32 -6.49
N GLU A 7 -0.33 12.21 -5.63
CA GLU A 7 -0.12 11.99 -4.19
C GLU A 7 -1.40 11.57 -3.47
N TRP A 8 -2.45 12.41 -3.50
CA TRP A 8 -3.68 12.09 -2.76
C TRP A 8 -4.34 10.80 -3.27
N ARG A 9 -4.26 10.53 -4.58
CA ARG A 9 -4.84 9.33 -5.19
C ARG A 9 -4.08 8.08 -4.76
N GLN A 10 -2.75 8.15 -4.69
CA GLN A 10 -1.94 7.06 -4.17
C GLN A 10 -2.22 6.83 -2.68
N THR A 11 -2.24 7.88 -1.86
CA THR A 11 -2.59 7.77 -0.43
C THR A 11 -3.94 7.10 -0.23
N LEU A 12 -4.96 7.48 -0.99
CA LEU A 12 -6.29 6.88 -0.90
C LEU A 12 -6.29 5.40 -1.32
N LEU A 13 -5.62 5.08 -2.45
CA LEU A 13 -5.52 3.72 -2.97
C LEU A 13 -4.83 2.78 -1.96
N TYR A 14 -3.65 3.15 -1.49
CA TYR A 14 -2.89 2.32 -0.56
C TYR A 14 -3.51 2.28 0.83
N GLY A 15 -4.14 3.37 1.28
CA GLY A 15 -4.96 3.38 2.49
C GLY A 15 -6.09 2.34 2.42
N ALA A 16 -6.83 2.30 1.31
CA ALA A 16 -7.86 1.29 1.09
C ALA A 16 -7.28 -0.14 1.06
N LEU A 17 -6.15 -0.36 0.38
CA LEU A 17 -5.47 -1.66 0.36
C LEU A 17 -5.05 -2.11 1.77
N TYR A 18 -4.50 -1.20 2.59
CA TYR A 18 -4.13 -1.53 3.97
C TYR A 18 -5.34 -1.90 4.81
N VAL A 19 -6.45 -1.17 4.68
CA VAL A 19 -7.69 -1.52 5.39
C VAL A 19 -8.14 -2.93 5.01
N LEU A 20 -8.14 -3.27 3.72
CA LEU A 20 -8.53 -4.59 3.25
C LEU A 20 -7.59 -5.70 3.75
N MET A 21 -6.28 -5.49 3.69
CA MET A 21 -5.29 -6.49 4.10
C MET A 21 -5.21 -6.64 5.63
N ALA A 22 -5.40 -5.56 6.38
CA ALA A 22 -5.37 -5.58 7.85
C ALA A 22 -6.60 -6.28 8.46
N HIS A 23 -7.73 -6.33 7.74
CA HIS A 23 -8.93 -7.03 8.18
C HIS A 23 -8.82 -8.54 7.94
N THR A 24 -8.02 -9.20 8.78
CA THR A 24 -7.81 -10.66 8.78
C THR A 24 -9.10 -11.46 8.87
N GLY A 25 -10.13 -10.94 9.57
CA GLY A 25 -11.45 -11.55 9.66
C GLY A 25 -12.15 -11.72 8.30
N LEU A 26 -11.88 -10.84 7.32
CA LEU A 26 -12.43 -10.96 5.98
C LEU A 26 -11.91 -12.22 5.27
N PHE A 27 -10.62 -12.53 5.43
CA PHE A 27 -10.01 -13.73 4.87
C PHE A 27 -10.49 -15.00 5.56
N ALA A 28 -10.72 -14.95 6.88
CA ALA A 28 -11.29 -16.07 7.63
C ALA A 28 -12.71 -16.40 7.16
N TRP A 29 -13.54 -15.38 6.87
CA TRP A 29 -14.87 -15.59 6.30
C TRP A 29 -14.82 -16.09 4.85
N LEU A 30 -13.95 -15.53 4.02
CA LEU A 30 -13.84 -15.86 2.59
C LEU A 30 -13.34 -17.30 2.35
N LEU A 31 -12.40 -17.78 3.18
CA LEU A 31 -11.76 -19.08 3.02
C LEU A 31 -12.47 -20.22 3.78
N GLY A 32 -13.49 -19.88 4.56
CA GLY A 32 -14.32 -20.83 5.30
C GLY A 32 -13.91 -21.05 6.75
N THR A 33 -14.86 -21.53 7.55
CA THR A 33 -14.74 -21.71 9.01
C THR A 33 -14.78 -23.19 9.37
N ASP A 34 -13.78 -23.94 8.92
CA ASP A 34 -13.63 -25.34 9.36
C ASP A 34 -12.90 -25.39 10.71
N ASN A 35 -13.60 -25.88 11.72
CA ASN A 35 -13.11 -25.97 13.09
C ASN A 35 -12.52 -27.36 13.44
N ASP A 36 -12.57 -28.32 12.52
CA ASP A 36 -12.10 -29.69 12.78
C ASP A 36 -10.57 -29.75 12.88
N LEU A 37 -9.89 -28.94 12.06
CA LEU A 37 -8.43 -28.79 12.10
C LEU A 37 -8.02 -27.72 13.11
N ARG A 38 -7.41 -28.15 14.21
CA ARG A 38 -6.96 -27.27 15.30
C ARG A 38 -5.48 -27.50 15.58
N LEU A 39 -4.73 -26.42 15.71
CA LEU A 39 -3.33 -26.43 16.12
C LEU A 39 -3.24 -25.81 17.52
N PHE A 40 -2.76 -26.57 18.51
CA PHE A 40 -2.74 -26.13 19.92
C PHE A 40 -4.11 -25.64 20.46
N GLY A 41 -5.22 -26.20 19.96
CA GLY A 41 -6.59 -25.81 20.32
C GLY A 41 -7.16 -24.62 19.53
N PHE A 42 -6.34 -23.93 18.74
CA PHE A 42 -6.75 -22.83 17.87
C PHE A 42 -7.16 -23.35 16.48
N PRO A 43 -8.35 -22.99 15.95
CA PRO A 43 -8.75 -23.40 14.61
C PRO A 43 -7.78 -22.90 13.55
N LEU A 44 -7.30 -23.80 12.69
CA LEU A 44 -6.19 -23.54 11.78
C LEU A 44 -6.53 -22.47 10.72
N HIS A 45 -7.79 -22.37 10.31
CA HIS A 45 -8.23 -21.39 9.30
C HIS A 45 -8.03 -19.93 9.75
N TYR A 46 -8.12 -19.64 11.05
CA TYR A 46 -7.80 -18.31 11.58
C TYR A 46 -6.30 -18.00 11.49
N ALA A 47 -5.43 -19.01 11.63
CA ALA A 47 -3.99 -18.83 11.46
C ALA A 47 -3.67 -18.48 10.00
N VAL A 48 -4.32 -19.16 9.04
CA VAL A 48 -4.21 -18.85 7.61
C VAL A 48 -4.66 -17.42 7.32
N ALA A 49 -5.79 -16.99 7.89
CA ALA A 49 -6.29 -15.62 7.74
C ALA A 49 -5.34 -14.56 8.32
N LEU A 50 -4.72 -14.85 9.47
CA LEU A 50 -3.75 -13.96 10.11
C LEU A 50 -2.45 -13.87 9.31
N VAL A 51 -1.96 -15.00 8.78
CA VAL A 51 -0.79 -15.05 7.92
C VAL A 51 -1.07 -14.34 6.58
N LEU A 52 -2.23 -14.57 5.96
CA LEU A 52 -2.59 -13.89 4.71
C LEU A 52 -2.76 -12.38 4.89
N GLY A 53 -3.40 -11.92 5.96
CA GLY A 53 -3.53 -10.49 6.21
C GLY A 53 -2.18 -9.83 6.51
N SER A 54 -1.34 -10.45 7.35
CA SER A 54 0.00 -9.91 7.65
C SER A 54 0.94 -9.93 6.44
N LEU A 55 0.94 -11.00 5.64
CA LEU A 55 1.68 -11.05 4.37
C LEU A 55 1.11 -10.06 3.34
N GLY A 56 -0.20 -9.90 3.28
CA GLY A 56 -0.87 -8.93 2.42
C GLY A 56 -0.43 -7.50 2.75
N VAL A 57 -0.43 -7.14 4.03
CA VAL A 57 0.08 -5.84 4.50
C VAL A 57 1.55 -5.66 4.09
N LEU A 58 2.40 -6.67 4.33
CA LEU A 58 3.82 -6.60 3.94
C LEU A 58 4.00 -6.38 2.43
N ILE A 59 3.27 -7.12 1.59
CA ILE A 59 3.33 -6.98 0.13
C ILE A 59 2.89 -5.58 -0.28
N VAL A 60 1.77 -5.09 0.26
CA VAL A 60 1.28 -3.73 0.00
C VAL A 60 2.33 -2.69 0.43
N SER A 61 3.02 -2.87 1.57
CA SER A 61 4.09 -1.98 2.02
C SER A 61 5.29 -1.93 1.09
N ILE A 62 5.69 -3.06 0.52
CA ILE A 62 6.79 -3.10 -0.46
C ILE A 62 6.42 -2.29 -1.72
N PHE A 63 5.18 -2.44 -2.21
CA PHE A 63 4.71 -1.67 -3.36
C PHE A 63 4.54 -0.19 -3.03
N TRP A 64 4.01 0.13 -1.85
CA TRP A 64 3.85 1.50 -1.37
C TRP A 64 5.19 2.23 -1.34
N ASN A 65 6.22 1.67 -0.71
CA ASN A 65 7.53 2.31 -0.61
C ASN A 65 8.09 2.64 -1.99
N ARG A 66 8.09 1.67 -2.91
CA ARG A 66 8.56 1.90 -4.28
C ARG A 66 7.73 2.95 -5.05
N SER A 67 6.44 3.01 -4.76
CA SER A 67 5.54 3.97 -5.39
C SER A 67 5.72 5.38 -4.82
N ALA A 68 5.99 5.48 -3.51
CA ALA A 68 6.26 6.72 -2.80
C ALA A 68 7.59 7.33 -3.26
N ASP A 69 8.67 6.53 -3.33
CA ASP A 69 9.98 6.98 -3.82
C ASP A 69 9.86 7.62 -5.21
N ARG A 70 9.14 6.96 -6.13
CA ARG A 70 8.90 7.49 -7.49
C ARG A 70 8.06 8.76 -7.49
N LEU A 71 7.07 8.86 -6.61
CA LEU A 71 6.25 10.06 -6.52
C LEU A 71 7.07 11.24 -6.01
N GLU A 72 7.96 11.02 -5.04
CA GLU A 72 8.85 12.04 -4.51
C GLU A 72 9.81 12.56 -5.60
N ASP A 73 10.40 11.66 -6.39
CA ASP A 73 11.23 12.03 -7.55
C ASP A 73 10.46 12.91 -8.56
N GLU A 74 9.19 12.59 -8.83
CA GLU A 74 8.33 13.36 -9.73
C GLU A 74 8.00 14.75 -9.15
N ILE A 75 7.69 14.83 -7.86
CA ILE A 75 7.43 16.10 -7.16
C ILE A 75 8.68 16.99 -7.21
N GLU A 76 9.86 16.44 -6.94
CA GLU A 76 11.10 17.21 -6.98
C GLU A 76 11.42 17.70 -8.40
N ALA A 77 11.18 16.88 -9.43
CA ALA A 77 11.34 17.28 -10.82
C ALA A 77 10.39 18.42 -11.21
N GLU A 78 9.10 18.35 -10.85
CA GLU A 78 8.12 19.42 -11.08
C GLU A 78 8.53 20.71 -10.35
N ASN A 79 8.96 20.61 -9.10
CA ASN A 79 9.42 21.76 -8.32
C ASN A 79 10.68 22.40 -8.93
N ARG A 80 11.66 21.62 -9.38
CA ARG A 80 12.86 22.14 -10.05
C ARG A 80 12.53 22.90 -11.33
N LEU A 81 11.53 22.44 -12.10
CA LEU A 81 11.06 23.15 -13.29
C LEU A 81 10.32 24.44 -12.93
N ALA A 82 9.48 24.40 -11.89
CA ALA A 82 8.72 25.57 -11.44
C ALA A 82 9.60 26.67 -10.79
N THR A 83 10.71 26.28 -10.16
CA THR A 83 11.60 27.19 -9.42
C THR A 83 12.79 27.69 -10.25
N GLN A 84 12.95 27.24 -11.50
CA GLN A 84 13.98 27.77 -12.39
C GLN A 84 13.70 29.25 -12.70
N PRO A 85 14.62 30.18 -12.36
CA PRO A 85 14.43 31.57 -12.68
C PRO A 85 14.41 31.76 -14.20
N ALA A 86 13.49 32.62 -14.68
CA ALA A 86 13.20 32.90 -16.09
C ALA A 86 14.39 33.38 -16.96
N GLY A 87 15.63 33.36 -16.45
CA GLY A 87 16.84 33.87 -17.11
C GLY A 87 17.92 32.83 -17.46
N SER A 88 17.74 31.53 -17.18
CA SER A 88 18.85 30.57 -17.39
C SER A 88 18.95 29.98 -18.81
N ILE A 89 18.01 30.28 -19.71
CA ILE A 89 18.04 29.78 -21.11
C ILE A 89 18.98 30.63 -22.01
N ALA A 90 19.57 31.72 -21.50
CA ALA A 90 20.52 32.53 -22.26
C ALA A 90 21.96 32.34 -21.77
N LYS A 91 22.64 31.31 -22.26
CA LYS A 91 24.07 31.37 -22.65
C LYS A 91 24.51 30.13 -23.41
#